data_AF-A0A497FE02-F1
#
_entry.id   AF-A0A497FE02-F1
#
_cell.length_a   1.000
_cell.length_b   1.000
_cell.length_c   1.000
_cell.angle_alpha   90.00
_cell.angle_beta   90.00
_cell.angle_gamma   90.00
#
_symmetry.space_group_name_H-M   'P 1'
#
loop_
_entity.id
_entity.type
_entity.pdbx_description
1 polymer ?
#
loop_
_entity_poly.entity_id
_entity_poly.type
_entity_poly.pdbx_seq_one_letter_code
_entity_poly.pdbx_strand_id
1 'polypeptide(L)' 'MGFEIVISAEEAIAKARQVLNNMGLSLHFLFEVIPGREELHDVWYVRAHTAVGALEVVIDRSKGEVLAVRRLVKKVEA' A
#
# COMPACT_ATOMS: atom_id res chain seq x y z
N MET A 1 17.75 14.84 19.76
CA MET A 1 17.26 15.06 18.39
C MET A 1 16.76 13.73 17.87
N GLY A 2 15.45 13.52 17.82
CA GLY A 2 14.88 12.30 17.26
C GLY A 2 14.78 12.46 15.74
N PHE A 3 15.47 11.61 14.99
CA PHE A 3 15.20 11.48 13.55
C PHE A 3 13.90 10.71 13.43
N GLU A 4 12.86 11.35 12.90
CA GLU A 4 11.62 10.65 12.56
C GLU A 4 11.96 9.67 11.43
N ILE A 5 11.86 8.37 11.70
CA ILE A 5 12.14 7.34 10.70
C ILE A 5 10.95 7.32 9.76
N VAL A 6 11.11 7.93 8.59
CA VAL A 6 10.08 7.93 7.54
C VAL A 6 10.47 6.87 6.52
N ILE A 7 9.63 5.86 6.33
CA ILE A 7 9.87 4.84 5.31
C ILE A 7 9.74 5.43 3.91
N SER A 8 10.65 5.02 3.03
CA SER A 8 10.70 5.46 1.65
C SER A 8 9.59 4.82 0.81
N ALA A 9 9.29 5.39 -0.36
CA ALA A 9 8.34 4.79 -1.30
C ALA A 9 8.77 3.38 -1.73
N GLU A 10 10.08 3.15 -1.91
CA GLU A 10 10.64 1.82 -2.24
C GLU A 10 10.42 0.80 -1.11
N GLU A 11 10.60 1.22 0.14
CA GLU A 11 10.35 0.38 1.32
C GLU A 11 8.86 0.05 1.45
N ALA A 12 7.98 1.01 1.16
CA ALA A 12 6.53 0.79 1.11
C ALA A 12 6.16 -0.23 0.04
N ILE A 13 6.77 -0.19 -1.15
CA ILE A 13 6.57 -1.19 -2.21
C ILE A 13 7.03 -2.57 -1.76
N ALA A 14 8.22 -2.67 -1.17
CA ALA A 14 8.76 -3.94 -0.69
C ALA A 14 7.85 -4.56 0.38
N LYS A 15 7.34 -3.74 1.30
CA LYS A 15 6.39 -4.16 2.34
C LYS A 15 5.05 -4.60 1.74
N ALA A 16 4.47 -3.81 0.83
CA ALA A 16 3.25 -4.17 0.13
C ALA A 16 3.41 -5.49 -0.65
N ARG A 17 4.56 -5.69 -1.28
CA ARG A 17 4.89 -6.95 -1.98
C ARG A 17 4.89 -8.14 -1.04
N GLN A 18 5.54 -8.03 0.10
CA GLN A 18 5.59 -9.09 1.10
C GLN A 18 4.18 -9.43 1.62
N VAL A 19 3.38 -8.41 1.90
CA VAL A 19 2.00 -8.56 2.41
C VAL A 19 1.11 -9.28 1.40
N LEU A 20 1.15 -8.87 0.13
CA LEU A 20 0.35 -9.48 -0.92
C LEU A 20 0.79 -10.92 -1.21
N ASN A 21 2.10 -11.20 -1.24
CA ASN A 21 2.62 -12.56 -1.37
C ASN A 21 2.18 -13.47 -0.20
N ASN A 22 2.19 -12.96 1.03
CA ASN A 22 1.72 -13.71 2.21
C ASN A 22 0.22 -14.05 2.15
N MET A 23 -0.58 -13.25 1.43
CA MET A 23 -1.99 -13.56 1.16
C MET A 23 -2.19 -14.54 0.00
N GLY A 24 -1.11 -15.06 -0.60
CA GLY A 24 -1.19 -15.91 -1.79
C GLY A 24 -1.54 -15.14 -3.06
N LEU A 25 -1.46 -13.81 -3.03
CA LEU A 25 -1.77 -12.94 -4.17
C LEU A 25 -0.47 -12.63 -4.91
N SER A 26 -0.18 -13.43 -5.93
CA SER A 26 0.94 -13.15 -6.84
C SER A 26 0.75 -11.79 -7.49
N LEU A 27 1.73 -10.93 -7.30
CA LEU A 27 1.79 -9.61 -7.90
C LEU A 27 2.14 -9.72 -9.38
N HIS A 28 1.21 -9.27 -10.23
CA HIS A 28 1.37 -9.42 -11.66
C HIS A 28 1.99 -8.16 -12.28
N PHE A 29 1.44 -6.96 -12.07
CA PHE A 29 1.97 -5.77 -12.75
C PHE A 29 1.69 -4.46 -11.99
N LEU A 30 2.71 -3.59 -12.01
CA LEU A 30 2.73 -2.17 -11.63
C LEU A 30 2.32 -1.82 -10.17
N PHE A 31 3.24 -1.14 -9.48
CA PHE A 31 2.94 -0.47 -8.21
C PHE A 31 2.83 1.04 -8.46
N GLU A 32 1.69 1.62 -8.15
CA GLU A 32 1.56 3.07 -7.99
C GLU A 32 1.69 3.38 -6.49
N VAL A 33 2.59 4.30 -6.13
CA VAL A 33 2.79 4.72 -4.74
C VAL A 33 2.42 6.18 -4.63
N ILE A 34 1.39 6.46 -3.83
CA ILE A 34 0.89 7.81 -3.63
C ILE A 34 1.08 8.19 -2.17
N PRO A 35 1.73 9.32 -1.85
CA PRO A 35 1.72 9.85 -0.50
C PRO A 35 0.33 10.39 -0.18
N GLY A 36 -0.17 10.13 1.02
CA GLY A 36 -1.34 10.84 1.51
C GLY A 36 -1.49 10.69 3.01
N ARG A 37 -2.72 10.84 3.49
CA ARG A 37 -3.03 10.91 4.91
C ARG A 37 -4.34 10.22 5.22
N GLU A 38 -4.37 9.36 6.24
CA GLU A 38 -5.60 8.83 6.84
C GLU A 38 -5.69 9.32 8.28
N GLU A 39 -6.74 10.08 8.60
CA GLU A 39 -6.99 10.65 9.93
C GLU A 39 -5.77 11.42 10.48
N LEU A 40 -4.99 10.77 11.36
CA LEU A 40 -3.79 11.32 12.02
C LEU A 40 -2.48 10.69 11.52
N HIS A 41 -2.53 9.79 10.55
CA HIS A 41 -1.39 9.05 10.01
C HIS A 41 -1.00 9.54 8.63
N ASP A 42 0.27 9.91 8.46
CA ASP A 42 0.88 10.06 7.14
C ASP A 42 1.10 8.66 6.56
N VAL A 43 0.56 8.41 5.36
CA VAL A 43 0.53 7.06 4.76
C VAL A 43 1.05 7.03 3.33
N TRP A 44 1.54 5.87 2.93
CA TRP A 44 1.74 5.47 1.54
C TRP A 44 0.56 4.62 1.10
N TYR A 45 -0.14 5.05 0.06
CA TYR A 45 -1.08 4.23 -0.67
C TYR A 45 -0.34 3.49 -1.77
N VAL A 46 -0.15 2.19 -1.60
CA VAL A 46 0.54 1.34 -2.55
C VAL A 46 -0.50 0.52 -3.31
N ARG A 47 -0.77 0.92 -4.54
CA ARG A 47 -1.75 0.27 -5.42
C ARG A 47 -1.07 -0.74 -6.30
N ALA A 48 -1.62 -1.94 -6.38
CA ALA A 48 -1.07 -3.01 -7.18
C ALA A 48 -2.17 -3.78 -7.92
N HIS A 49 -1.89 -4.20 -9.15
CA HIS A 49 -2.75 -5.12 -9.89
C HIS A 49 -2.32 -6.57 -9.63
N THR A 50 -3.25 -7.33 -9.07
CA THR A 50 -3.09 -8.75 -8.75
C THR A 50 -4.04 -9.60 -9.59
N ALA A 51 -3.90 -10.93 -9.51
CA ALA A 51 -4.80 -11.87 -10.17
C ALA A 51 -6.28 -11.70 -9.76
N VAL A 52 -6.55 -11.15 -8.57
CA VAL A 52 -7.92 -10.90 -8.07
C VAL A 52 -8.41 -9.46 -8.34
N GLY A 53 -7.61 -8.65 -9.02
CA GLY A 53 -7.92 -7.26 -9.36
C GLY A 53 -6.98 -6.25 -8.70
N ALA A 54 -7.36 -4.98 -8.76
CA ALA A 54 -6.60 -3.88 -8.17
C ALA A 54 -6.79 -3.85 -6.65
N LEU A 55 -5.67 -3.80 -5.92
CA LEU A 55 -5.61 -3.70 -4.47
C LEU A 55 -4.83 -2.45 -4.07
N GLU A 56 -5.16 -1.89 -2.93
CA GLU A 56 -4.47 -0.76 -2.30
C GLU A 56 -4.03 -1.19 -0.91
N VAL A 57 -2.73 -1.13 -0.65
CA VAL A 57 -2.11 -1.38 0.65
C VAL A 57 -1.79 -0.02 1.25
N VAL A 58 -2.37 0.28 2.42
CA VAL A 58 -2.13 1.51 3.17
C VAL A 58 -1.05 1.25 4.20
N ILE A 59 0.05 2.00 4.13
CA ILE A 59 1.22 1.81 4.99
C ILE A 59 1.55 3.11 5.71
N ASP A 60 1.64 3.09 7.03
CA ASP A 60 2.07 4.21 7.85
C ASP A 60 3.51 4.63 7.50
N ARG A 61 3.73 5.91 7.21
CA ARG A 61 5.02 6.45 6.79
C ARG A 61 6.03 6.51 7.92
N SER A 62 5.60 6.72 9.16
CA SER A 62 6.49 6.88 10.32
C SER A 62 6.91 5.55 10.94
N LYS A 63 6.17 4.46 10.69
CA LYS A 63 6.41 3.15 11.31
C LYS A 63 6.60 2.01 10.29
N GLY A 64 6.18 2.20 9.04
CA GLY A 64 6.14 1.14 8.04
C GLY A 64 5.14 0.02 8.36
N GLU A 65 4.15 0.31 9.20
CA GLU A 65 3.08 -0.60 9.58
C GLU A 65 1.98 -0.60 8.52
N VAL A 66 1.42 -1.77 8.22
CA VAL A 66 0.33 -1.89 7.25
C VAL A 66 -0.97 -1.64 8.00
N LEU A 67 -1.62 -0.52 7.71
CA LEU A 67 -2.86 -0.12 8.37
C LEU A 67 -4.06 -0.82 7.75
N ALA A 68 -4.07 -0.99 6.43
CA ALA A 68 -5.18 -1.63 5.71
C ALA A 68 -4.75 -2.22 4.38
N VAL A 69 -5.51 -3.21 3.91
CA VAL A 69 -5.48 -3.70 2.52
C VAL A 69 -6.89 -3.68 1.97
N ARG A 70 -7.11 -2.93 0.90
CA ARG A 70 -8.43 -2.66 0.32
C ARG A 70 -8.47 -3.09 -1.13
N ARG A 71 -9.62 -3.56 -1.61
CA ARG A 71 -9.83 -3.82 -3.04
C ARG A 71 -10.37 -2.57 -3.72
N LEU A 72 -9.69 -2.12 -4.77
CA LEU A 72 -10.16 -1.03 -5.60
C LEU A 72 -11.19 -1.59 -6.60
N VAL A 73 -12.46 -1.54 -6.20
CA VAL A 73 -13.59 -1.79 -7.11
C VAL A 73 -13.87 -0.52 -7.90
N LYS A 74 -13.70 -0.58 -9.23
CA LYS A 74 -14.23 0.45 -10.13
C LYS A 74 -15.74 0.47 -9.90
N LYS A 75 -16.32 1.58 -9.43
CA LYS A 75 -17.77 1.74 -9.46
C LYS A 75 -18.19 1.65 -10.93
N VAL A 76 -18.86 0.55 -11.28
CA VAL A 76 -19.65 0.51 -12.51
C VAL A 76 -20.90 1.32 -12.17
N GLU A 77 -20.93 2.58 -12.59
CA GLU A 77 -22.21 3.28 -12.71
C GLU A 77 -23.01 2.53 -13.77
N ALA A 78 -24.14 1.96 -13.34
CA ALA A 78 -25.09 1.23 -14.17
C ALA A 78 -26.13 2.17 -14.75
#